data_AF-A0A8C8JMT8-F1
#
_entry.id   AF-A0A8C8JMT8-F1
#
_cell.length_a   1.000
_cell.length_b   1.000
_cell.length_c   1.000
_cell.angle_alpha   90.00
_cell.angle_beta   90.00
_cell.angle_gamma   90.00
#
_symmetry.space_group_name_H-M   'P 1'
#
loop_
_entity.id
_entity.type
_entity.pdbx_description
1 polymer ?
#
loop_
_entity_poly.entity_id
_entity_poly.type
_entity_poly.pdbx_seq_one_letter_code
_entity_poly.pdbx_strand_id
1 'polypeptide(L)' 'MKVTVTFGATAVVVPCKGEWTVRELIDQANQRYRKILEQKARSSKQLSRNVL' A
#
# COMPACT_ATOMS: atom_id res chain seq x y z
N MET A 1 13.09 10.82 7.51
CA MET A 1 12.73 11.16 6.13
C MET A 1 11.62 10.24 5.63
N LYS A 2 10.75 10.65 4.69
CA LYS A 2 9.72 9.80 4.08
C LYS A 2 9.62 10.11 2.58
N VAL A 3 9.23 9.10 1.79
CA VAL A 3 8.99 9.22 0.35
C VAL A 3 7.59 8.74 0.01
N THR A 4 7.06 9.21 -1.10
CA THR A 4 5.80 8.75 -1.66
C THR A 4 6.08 7.96 -2.92
N VAL A 5 5.62 6.70 -2.96
CA VAL A 5 5.71 5.83 -4.13
C VAL A 5 4.33 5.68 -4.73
N THR A 6 4.18 5.94 -6.02
CA THR A 6 2.90 5.88 -6.73
C THR A 6 2.79 4.58 -7.53
N PHE A 7 1.79 3.75 -7.19
CA PHE A 7 1.39 2.55 -7.93
C PHE A 7 0.17 2.89 -8.78
N GLY A 8 0.39 3.35 -10.02
CA GLY A 8 -0.66 3.94 -10.84
C GLY A 8 -1.35 5.07 -10.08
N ALA A 9 -2.66 4.95 -9.82
CA ALA A 9 -3.44 5.93 -9.06
C ALA A 9 -3.34 5.79 -7.52
N THR A 10 -2.61 4.81 -6.98
CA THR A 10 -2.50 4.60 -5.53
C THR A 10 -1.18 5.15 -5.01
N ALA A 11 -1.23 6.17 -4.14
CA ALA A 11 -0.06 6.71 -3.46
C ALA A 11 0.22 5.96 -2.15
N VAL A 12 1.47 5.57 -1.94
CA VAL A 12 1.95 4.86 -0.75
C VAL A 12 3.08 5.65 -0.10
N VAL A 13 2.89 6.04 1.16
CA VAL A 13 3.93 6.69 1.95
C VAL A 13 4.81 5.63 2.60
N VAL A 14 6.12 5.73 2.35
CA VAL A 14 7.16 4.86 2.91
C VAL A 14 8.12 5.69 3.77
N PRO A 15 8.28 5.37 5.06
CA PRO A 15 9.33 6.00 5.86
C PRO A 15 10.70 5.51 5.39
N CYS A 16 11.68 6.41 5.30
CA CYS A 16 13.05 6.05 4.97
C CYS A 16 13.81 5.76 6.26
N LYS A 17 14.54 4.64 6.30
CA LYS A 17 15.59 4.38 7.29
C LYS A 17 16.95 4.62 6.63
N GLY A 18 17.92 5.10 7.40
CA GLY A 18 19.23 5.53 6.88
C GLY A 18 19.99 4.44 6.11
N GLU A 19 19.82 3.18 6.52
CA GLU A 19 20.50 2.02 5.92
C GLU A 19 19.73 1.39 4.74
N TRP A 20 18.58 1.95 4.34
CA TRP A 20 17.78 1.33 3.28
C TRP A 20 18.26 1.71 1.88
N THR A 21 18.58 0.68 1.11
CA THR A 21 18.74 0.75 -0.33
C THR A 21 17.42 1.06 -1.04
N VAL A 22 17.50 1.50 -2.30
CA VAL A 22 16.32 1.68 -3.16
C VAL A 22 15.51 0.38 -3.29
N ARG A 23 16.18 -0.78 -3.29
CA ARG A 23 15.49 -2.08 -3.34
C ARG A 23 14.64 -2.32 -2.09
N GLU A 24 15.19 -2.05 -0.91
CA GLU A 24 14.42 -2.17 0.34
C GLU A 24 13.25 -1.19 0.40
N LEU A 25 13.42 0.03 -0.12
CA LEU A 25 12.31 0.99 -0.25
C LEU A 25 11.20 0.44 -1.17
N ILE A 26 11.54 -0.19 -2.29
CA ILE A 26 10.58 -0.83 -3.20
C ILE A 26 9.87 -2.00 -2.50
N ASP A 27 10.58 -2.85 -1.77
CA ASP A 27 9.99 -3.98 -1.06
C ASP A 27 8.98 -3.51 0.01
N GLN A 28 9.31 -2.45 0.72
CA GLN A 28 8.44 -1.80 1.70
C GLN A 28 7.22 -1.16 1.03
N ALA A 29 7.40 -0.49 -0.11
CA ALA A 29 6.32 0.07 -0.90
C ALA A 29 5.36 -1.03 -1.39
N ASN A 30 5.90 -2.13 -1.92
CA ASN A 30 5.14 -3.29 -2.39
C ASN A 30 4.35 -3.95 -1.25
N GLN A 31 4.95 -4.13 -0.07
CA GLN A 31 4.25 -4.69 1.09
C GLN A 31 3.07 -3.81 1.52
N ARG A 32 3.25 -2.49 1.53
CA ARG A 32 2.18 -1.53 1.86
C ARG A 32 1.09 -1.51 0.79
N TYR A 33 1.47 -1.52 -0.48
CA TYR A 33 0.52 -1.54 -1.59
C TYR A 33 -0.38 -2.79 -1.55
N ARG A 34 0.19 -3.97 -1.30
CA ARG A 34 -0.59 -5.22 -1.14
C ARG A 34 -1.63 -5.12 -0.01
N LYS A 35 -1.26 -4.58 1.15
CA LYS A 35 -2.20 -4.37 2.27
C LYS A 35 -3.36 -3.43 1.88
N ILE A 36 -3.10 -2.40 1.09
CA ILE A 36 -4.14 -1.51 0.57
C ILE A 36 -5.08 -2.26 -0.37
N LEU A 37 -4.55 -3.11 -1.25
CA LEU A 37 -5.38 -3.94 -2.14
C LEU A 37 -6.26 -4.92 -1.35
N GLU A 38 -5.71 -5.58 -0.32
CA GLU A 38 -6.46 -6.47 0.57
C GLU A 38 -7.57 -5.72 1.34
N GLN A 39 -7.30 -4.50 1.80
CA GLN A 39 -8.30 -3.64 2.42
C GLN A 39 -9.40 -3.26 1.43
N LYS A 40 -9.05 -2.79 0.23
CA LYS A 40 -10.02 -2.46 -0.84
C LYS A 40 -10.90 -3.67 -1.20
N ALA A 41 -10.30 -4.86 -1.31
CA ALA A 41 -11.03 -6.09 -1.58
C ALA A 41 -11.99 -6.46 -0.43
N ARG A 42 -11.58 -6.29 0.84
CA ARG A 42 -12.46 -6.48 2.00
C ARG A 42 -13.61 -5.48 2.03
N SER A 43 -13.33 -4.20 1.81
CA SER A 43 -14.36 -3.15 1.77
C SER A 43 -15.38 -3.40 0.65
N SER A 44 -14.94 -3.85 -0.53
CA SER A 44 -15.84 -4.22 -1.62
C SER A 44 -16.73 -5.43 -1.28
N LYS A 45 -16.21 -6.43 -0.58
CA LYS A 45 -16.99 -7.59 -0.13
C LYS A 45 -18.00 -7.24 0.97
N GLN A 46 -17.67 -6.30 1.85
CA GLN A 46 -18.59 -5.80 2.88
C GLN A 46 -19.78 -5.06 2.26
N LEU A 47 -19.54 -4.22 1.25
CA LEU A 47 -20.60 -3.47 0.57
C LEU A 47 -21.63 -4.40 -0.08
N SER A 48 -21.19 -5.53 -0.63
CA SER A 48 -22.10 -6.53 -1.23
C SER A 48 -22.87 -7.36 -0.20
N ARG A 49 -22.44 -7.40 1.07
CA ARG A 49 -23.12 -8.18 2.13
C ARG A 49 -24.16 -7.38 2.92
N ASN A 50 -24.11 -6.05 2.88
CA ASN A 50 -25.08 -5.18 3.57
C ASN A 50 -26.24 -4.73 2.65
N VAL A 51 -26.34 -5.29 1.44
CA VAL A 51 -27.38 -4.99 0.44
C VAL A 51 -28.34 -6.18 0.24
N LEU A 52 -28.22 -7.23 1.06
CA LEU A 52 -29.16 -8.34 1.20
C LEU A 52 -29.75 -8.33 2.61
#